data_AF-A0A444ZXF1-F1
#
_entry.id   AF-A0A444ZXF1-F1
#
_cell.length_a   1.000
_cell.length_b   1.000
_cell.length_c   1.000
_cell.angle_alpha   90.00
_cell.angle_beta   90.00
_cell.angle_gamma   90.00
#
_symmetry.space_group_name_H-M   'P 1'
#
loop_
_entity.id
_entity.type
_entity.pdbx_description
1 polymer ?
#
loop_
_entity_poly.entity_id
_entity_poly.type
_entity_poly.pdbx_seq_one_letter_code
_entity_poly.pdbx_strand_id
1 'polypeptide(L)'
;MSDLDSCEIRIIGCVRTHFVHKLIHGRVYVGPMISSVLIEDVEECVFAMVSHQIQIHVATRSDFYLRVRSMPIIKDSNRVRFAPYCLFYEGIKEDLRGAGLDAGN
;
A
#
# COMPACT_ATOMS: atom_id res chain seq x y z
N MET A 1 3.35 -7.78 7.75
CA MET A 1 3.29 -6.80 8.87
C MET A 1 1.99 -7.11 9.59
N SER A 2 2.05 -7.47 10.87
CA SER A 2 0.88 -8.01 11.57
C SER A 2 0.82 -7.54 13.02
N ASP A 3 -0.39 -7.35 13.54
CA ASP A 3 -0.70 -7.12 14.96
C ASP A 3 -0.01 -5.85 15.51
N LEU A 4 -0.20 -4.74 14.83
CA LEU A 4 0.39 -3.44 15.17
C LEU A 4 -0.71 -2.41 15.46
N ASP A 5 -0.47 -1.57 16.46
CA ASP A 5 -1.34 -0.43 16.80
C ASP A 5 -0.49 0.84 16.88
N SER A 6 -1.06 1.96 16.40
CA SER A 6 -0.46 3.29 16.55
C SER A 6 0.98 3.41 16.01
N CYS A 7 1.26 2.73 14.90
CA CYS A 7 2.59 2.65 14.31
C CYS A 7 2.75 3.50 13.05
N GLU A 8 3.95 4.06 12.83
CA GLU A 8 4.37 4.58 11.54
C GLU A 8 5.49 3.70 10.97
N ILE A 9 5.27 3.13 9.79
CA ILE A 9 6.18 2.21 9.12
C ILE A 9 6.58 2.82 7.78
N ARG A 10 7.90 2.98 7.57
CA ARG A 10 8.48 3.46 6.32
C ARG A 10 9.46 2.43 5.79
N ILE A 11 9.20 1.92 4.61
CA ILE A 11 10.07 0.97 3.92
C ILE A 11 10.48 1.63 2.60
N ILE A 12 11.75 2.03 2.51
CA ILE A 12 12.34 2.69 1.35
C ILE A 12 13.07 1.65 0.50
N GLY A 13 12.94 1.76 -0.82
CA GLY A 13 13.51 0.79 -1.76
C GLY A 13 12.46 -0.14 -2.36
N CYS A 14 12.88 -0.90 -3.38
CA CYS A 14 12.11 -2.00 -3.93
C CYS A 14 11.99 -3.17 -2.93
N VAL A 15 10.77 -3.63 -2.66
CA VAL A 15 10.53 -4.73 -1.73
C VAL A 15 9.60 -5.81 -2.28
N ARG A 16 9.70 -7.00 -1.67
CA ARG A 16 8.73 -8.09 -1.86
C ARG A 16 7.90 -8.20 -0.59
N THR A 17 6.76 -7.53 -0.57
CA THR A 17 5.83 -7.58 0.55
C THR A 17 4.53 -8.20 0.05
N HIS A 18 4.01 -9.17 0.81
CA HIS A 18 2.84 -9.94 0.40
C HIS A 18 1.62 -9.66 1.28
N PHE A 19 1.80 -9.23 2.53
CA PHE A 19 0.71 -9.18 3.50
C PHE A 19 0.87 -8.12 4.59
N VAL A 20 -0.18 -7.32 4.77
CA VAL A 20 -0.44 -6.43 5.91
C VAL A 20 -1.72 -6.92 6.58
N HIS A 21 -1.68 -7.16 7.89
CA HIS A 21 -2.77 -7.74 8.65
C HIS A 21 -2.93 -7.05 9.99
N LYS A 22 -4.15 -6.88 10.49
CA LYS A 22 -4.40 -6.40 11.87
C LYS A 22 -3.59 -5.17 12.23
N LEU A 23 -3.88 -4.08 11.53
CA LEU A 23 -3.26 -2.78 11.76
C LEU A 23 -4.33 -1.77 12.16
N ILE A 24 -4.12 -1.08 13.28
CA ILE A 24 -5.04 -0.06 13.78
C ILE A 24 -4.26 1.24 14.00
N HIS A 25 -4.83 2.38 13.60
CA HIS A 25 -4.20 3.71 13.74
C HIS A 25 -2.81 3.81 13.08
N GLY A 26 -2.59 3.02 12.02
CA GLY A 26 -1.28 2.85 11.39
C GLY A 26 -1.04 3.78 10.20
N ARG A 27 0.20 4.15 9.97
CA ARG A 27 0.66 4.85 8.76
C ARG A 27 1.74 4.04 8.07
N VAL A 28 1.48 3.56 6.86
CA VAL A 28 2.35 2.63 6.15
C VAL A 28 2.75 3.22 4.81
N TYR A 29 4.04 3.51 4.67
CA TYR A 29 4.64 4.07 3.47
C TYR A 29 5.65 3.07 2.92
N VAL A 30 5.40 2.55 1.72
CA VAL A 30 6.24 1.52 1.12
C VAL A 30 6.65 1.97 -0.28
N GLY A 31 7.93 1.80 -0.58
CA GLY A 31 8.45 1.87 -1.94
C GLY A 31 7.80 0.83 -2.88
N PRO A 32 8.24 0.78 -4.14
CA PRO A 32 7.65 -0.11 -5.12
C PRO A 32 7.72 -1.59 -4.76
N MET A 33 6.58 -2.27 -4.87
CA MET A 33 6.46 -3.70 -4.62
C MET A 33 6.44 -4.48 -5.93
N ILE A 34 7.40 -5.39 -6.08
CA ILE A 34 7.55 -6.24 -7.28
C ILE A 34 6.47 -7.35 -7.31
N SER A 35 5.84 -7.64 -6.16
CA SER A 35 4.78 -8.63 -5.98
C SER A 35 3.42 -7.98 -5.72
N SER A 36 2.37 -8.81 -5.61
CA SER A 36 1.07 -8.42 -5.08
C SER A 36 1.13 -8.12 -3.58
N VAL A 37 0.19 -7.31 -3.10
CA VAL A 37 -0.03 -7.05 -1.67
C VAL A 37 -1.48 -7.32 -1.29
N LEU A 38 -1.65 -8.04 -0.18
CA LEU A 38 -2.93 -8.19 0.51
C LEU A 38 -2.91 -7.33 1.78
N ILE A 39 -3.92 -6.48 1.93
CA ILE A 39 -4.19 -5.67 3.13
C ILE A 39 -5.47 -6.21 3.73
N GLU A 40 -5.41 -6.71 4.95
CA GLU A 40 -6.53 -7.37 5.61
C GLU A 40 -6.71 -6.91 7.05
N ASP A 41 -7.95 -6.68 7.47
CA ASP A 41 -8.30 -6.37 8.85
C ASP A 41 -7.58 -5.10 9.35
N VAL A 42 -7.89 -3.96 8.72
CA VAL A 42 -7.24 -2.67 9.02
C VAL A 42 -8.26 -1.59 9.36
N GLU A 43 -7.95 -0.76 10.35
CA GLU A 43 -8.85 0.29 10.83
C GLU A 43 -8.11 1.61 11.10
N GLU A 44 -8.70 2.73 10.67
CA GLU A 44 -8.14 4.08 10.84
C GLU A 44 -6.68 4.22 10.37
N CYS A 45 -6.36 3.58 9.25
CA CYS A 45 -5.00 3.53 8.71
C CYS A 45 -4.81 4.43 7.48
N VAL A 46 -3.55 4.78 7.21
CA VAL A 46 -3.12 5.44 5.99
C VAL A 46 -2.08 4.57 5.29
N PHE A 47 -2.27 4.32 4.00
CA PHE A 47 -1.37 3.55 3.16
C PHE A 47 -0.92 4.38 1.96
N ALA A 48 0.40 4.46 1.72
CA ALA A 48 0.94 4.95 0.45
C ALA A 48 1.83 3.87 -0.16
N MET A 49 1.37 3.29 -1.28
CA MET A 49 2.06 2.15 -1.88
C MET A 49 1.80 2.01 -3.37
N VAL A 50 2.74 1.34 -4.03
CA VAL A 50 2.68 1.03 -5.47
C VAL A 50 3.05 -0.44 -5.69
N SER A 51 2.23 -1.16 -6.45
CA SER A 51 2.37 -2.61 -6.66
C SER A 51 1.76 -3.04 -8.00
N HIS A 52 2.11 -4.25 -8.46
CA HIS A 52 1.43 -4.85 -9.61
C HIS A 52 -0.03 -5.21 -9.33
N GLN A 53 -0.35 -5.62 -8.09
CA GLN A 53 -1.69 -6.01 -7.68
C GLN A 53 -1.94 -5.69 -6.20
N ILE A 54 -3.08 -5.09 -5.91
CA ILE A 54 -3.50 -4.74 -4.54
C ILE A 54 -4.85 -5.38 -4.25
N GLN A 55 -4.93 -6.10 -3.14
CA GLN A 55 -6.17 -6.66 -2.60
C GLN A 55 -6.41 -6.09 -1.20
N ILE A 56 -7.59 -5.53 -0.97
CA ILE A 56 -7.99 -4.89 0.29
C ILE A 56 -9.23 -5.61 0.81
N HIS A 57 -9.07 -6.33 1.92
CA HIS A 57 -10.14 -7.07 2.58
C HIS A 57 -10.36 -6.48 3.97
N VAL A 58 -11.62 -6.28 4.38
CA VAL A 58 -11.94 -5.86 5.76
C VAL A 58 -11.18 -4.60 6.18
N ALA A 59 -11.38 -3.50 5.45
CA ALA A 59 -10.78 -2.20 5.79
C ALA A 59 -11.85 -1.20 6.23
N THR A 60 -11.61 -0.50 7.35
CA THR A 60 -12.54 0.48 7.90
C THR A 60 -11.87 1.84 8.09
N ARG A 61 -12.54 2.93 7.68
CA ARG A 61 -12.11 4.32 7.92
C ARG A 61 -10.65 4.61 7.52
N SER A 62 -10.17 3.98 6.44
CA SER A 62 -8.77 4.00 6.04
C SER A 62 -8.55 4.67 4.69
N ASP A 63 -7.38 5.30 4.53
CA ASP A 63 -6.99 6.08 3.36
C ASP A 63 -5.90 5.38 2.56
N PHE A 64 -6.13 5.25 1.27
CA PHE A 64 -5.28 4.50 0.36
C PHE A 64 -4.78 5.38 -0.78
N TYR A 65 -3.50 5.75 -0.73
CA TYR A 65 -2.77 6.48 -1.76
C TYR A 65 -2.05 5.46 -2.65
N LEU A 66 -2.75 4.96 -3.67
CA LEU A 66 -2.33 3.77 -4.41
C LEU A 66 -1.97 4.08 -5.85
N ARG A 67 -1.02 3.29 -6.35
CA ARG A 67 -0.84 3.06 -7.78
C ARG A 67 -0.75 1.56 -7.99
N VAL A 68 -1.60 1.05 -8.88
CA VAL A 68 -1.70 -0.38 -9.14
C VAL A 68 -1.73 -0.61 -10.64
N ARG A 69 -0.99 -1.62 -11.11
CA ARG A 69 -0.96 -1.96 -12.53
C ARG A 69 -2.21 -2.71 -12.97
N SER A 70 -2.73 -3.60 -12.13
CA SER A 70 -3.99 -4.30 -12.33
C SER A 70 -5.18 -3.50 -11.79
N MET A 71 -6.40 -3.99 -12.04
CA MET A 71 -7.55 -3.55 -11.26
C MET A 71 -7.36 -3.95 -9.78
N PRO A 72 -7.54 -3.04 -8.80
CA PRO A 72 -7.51 -3.40 -7.39
C PRO A 72 -8.77 -4.17 -6.99
N ILE A 73 -8.64 -5.05 -6.00
CA ILE A 73 -9.77 -5.80 -5.41
C ILE A 73 -10.09 -5.18 -4.06
N ILE A 74 -11.36 -4.82 -3.82
CA ILE A 74 -11.85 -4.28 -2.56
C ILE A 74 -13.02 -5.15 -2.10
N LYS A 75 -12.92 -5.72 -0.90
CA LYS A 75 -13.91 -6.64 -0.33
C LYS A 75 -14.19 -6.29 1.12
N ASP A 76 -15.46 -6.38 1.52
CA ASP A 76 -15.92 -6.22 2.91
C ASP A 76 -15.36 -4.96 3.62
N SER A 77 -15.20 -3.87 2.87
CA SER A 77 -14.55 -2.63 3.34
C SER A 77 -15.55 -1.48 3.44
N ASN A 78 -15.41 -0.61 4.44
CA ASN A 78 -16.35 0.45 4.77
C ASN A 78 -15.65 1.79 5.05
N ARG A 79 -16.20 2.90 4.54
CA ARG A 79 -15.63 4.26 4.71
C ARG A 79 -14.16 4.38 4.30
N VAL A 80 -13.74 3.64 3.28
CA VAL A 80 -12.40 3.73 2.71
C VAL A 80 -12.31 4.85 1.68
N ARG A 81 -11.17 5.53 1.59
CA ARG A 81 -10.92 6.61 0.63
C ARG A 81 -9.71 6.29 -0.22
N PHE A 82 -9.77 6.66 -1.50
CA PHE A 82 -8.69 6.39 -2.46
C PHE A 82 -8.20 7.69 -3.09
N ALA A 83 -6.88 7.80 -3.24
CA ALA A 83 -6.21 8.90 -3.90
C ALA A 83 -5.01 8.40 -4.72
N PRO A 84 -4.52 9.18 -5.69
CA PRO A 84 -3.31 8.83 -6.42
C PRO A 84 -2.10 8.65 -5.49
N TYR A 85 -1.23 7.68 -5.80
CA TYR A 85 0.06 7.51 -5.14
C TYR A 85 0.89 8.80 -5.16
N CYS A 86 1.37 9.23 -3.99
CA CYS A 86 2.06 10.50 -3.79
C CYS A 86 3.34 10.39 -2.94
N LEU A 87 3.90 9.18 -2.78
CA LEU A 87 5.12 9.01 -1.98
C LEU A 87 6.34 9.51 -2.78
N PHE A 88 7.21 10.25 -2.11
CA PHE A 88 8.44 10.78 -2.68
C PHE A 88 9.62 10.49 -1.73
N TYR A 89 10.72 10.00 -2.28
CA TYR A 89 12.00 9.83 -1.60
C TYR A 89 13.13 9.77 -2.64
N GLU A 90 14.37 9.97 -2.21
CA GLU A 90 15.55 9.90 -3.10
C GLU A 90 15.71 8.49 -3.69
N GLY A 91 15.70 8.36 -5.02
CA GLY A 91 15.78 7.08 -5.71
C GLY A 91 14.44 6.43 -6.09
N ILE A 92 13.30 7.07 -5.77
CA ILE A 92 11.97 6.50 -6.08
C ILE A 92 11.76 6.20 -7.57
N LYS A 93 12.33 7.02 -8.47
CA LYS A 93 12.19 6.81 -9.92
C LYS A 93 12.94 5.57 -10.39
N GLU A 94 14.13 5.36 -9.86
CA GLU A 94 14.98 4.20 -10.11
C GLU A 94 14.32 2.93 -9.59
N ASP A 95 13.75 2.98 -8.39
CA ASP A 95 13.01 1.87 -7.79
C ASP A 95 11.76 1.53 -8.61
N LEU A 96 10.97 2.54 -9.01
CA LEU A 96 9.77 2.33 -9.82
C LEU A 96 10.12 1.65 -11.15
N ARG A 97 11.21 2.09 -11.80
CA ARG A 97 11.72 1.47 -13.02
C ARG A 97 12.20 0.05 -12.77
N GLY A 98 12.94 -0.19 -11.68
CA GLY A 98 13.41 -1.51 -11.28
C GLY A 98 12.28 -2.50 -10.98
N ALA A 99 11.14 -2.01 -10.50
CA ALA A 99 9.93 -2.80 -10.27
C ALA A 99 9.02 -2.92 -11.49
N GLY A 100 9.31 -2.24 -12.61
CA GLY A 100 8.42 -2.18 -13.79
C GLY A 100 7.09 -1.47 -13.50
N LEU A 101 7.12 -0.45 -12.64
CA LEU A 101 5.99 0.36 -12.17
C LEU A 101 6.19 1.85 -12.48
N ASP A 102 7.03 2.19 -13.46
CA ASP A 102 7.35 3.56 -13.88
C ASP A 102 6.33 4.17 -14.86
N ALA A 103 5.69 3.36 -15.71
CA ALA A 103 4.66 3.82 -16.66
C ALA A 103 3.34 4.21 -15.96
N GLY A 104 3.03 5.50 -15.90
CA GLY A 104 1.78 6.00 -15.32
C GLY A 104 0.63 5.74 -16.28
N ASN A 105 -0.43 5.09 -15.80
CA ASN A 105 -1.73 5.17 -16.48
C ASN A 105 -2.39 6.51 -16.13
#